data_AF-A0A5R2N6Z6-F1
#
_entry.id   AF-A0A5R2N6Z6-F1
#
_cell.length_a   1.000
_cell.length_b   1.000
_cell.length_c   1.000
_cell.angle_alpha   90.00
_cell.angle_beta   90.00
_cell.angle_gamma   90.00
#
_symmetry.space_group_name_H-M   'P 1'
#
loop_
_entity.id
_entity.type
_entity.pdbx_description
1 polymer ?
#
loop_
_entity_poly.entity_id
_entity_poly.type
_entity_poly.pdbx_seq_one_letter_code
_entity_poly.pdbx_strand_id
1 'polypeptide(L)' 'EATPGETRSIKGETFEFCHILSGVIEIIPDAGERVTYRAGDSFVMKPGFTGVWRTIETVRKIYVTVG' A
#
# COMPACT_ATOMS: atom_id res chain seq x y z
N GLU A 1 0.22 -12.13 1.87
CA GLU A 1 -0.39 -12.13 0.53
C GLU A 1 -1.82 -11.63 0.67
N ALA A 2 -2.38 -10.98 -0.35
CA ALA A 2 -3.76 -10.52 -0.35
C ALA A 2 -4.39 -10.69 -1.74
N THR A 3 -5.64 -11.12 -1.80
CA THR A 3 -6.43 -11.26 -3.04
C THR A 3 -7.03 -9.91 -3.47
N PRO A 4 -7.56 -9.81 -4.70
CA PRO A 4 -8.20 -8.58 -5.17
C PRO A 4 -9.30 -8.08 -4.23
N GLY A 5 -9.35 -6.76 -4.06
CA GLY A 5 -10.26 -6.11 -3.12
C GLY A 5 -9.74 -4.76 -2.65
N GLU A 6 -10.56 -4.06 -1.89
CA GLU A 6 -10.25 -2.73 -1.37
C GLU A 6 -10.25 -2.76 0.16
N THR A 7 -9.27 -2.08 0.76
CA THR A 7 -9.15 -1.96 2.21
C THR A 7 -8.86 -0.51 2.56
N ARG A 8 -9.60 0.04 3.53
CA ARG A 8 -9.32 1.34 4.11
C ARG A 8 -7.99 1.27 4.87
N SER A 9 -7.06 2.16 4.55
CA SER A 9 -5.73 2.20 5.17
C SER A 9 -5.53 3.53 5.89
N ILE A 10 -5.25 3.43 7.20
CA ILE A 10 -5.03 4.57 8.11
C ILE A 10 -3.73 4.26 8.86
N LYS A 11 -2.71 5.10 8.72
CA LYS A 11 -1.39 4.83 9.33
C LYS A 11 -1.24 5.41 10.74
N GLY A 12 -2.04 6.39 11.13
CA GLY A 12 -1.88 7.06 12.43
C GLY A 12 -0.47 7.63 12.57
N GLU A 13 0.26 7.23 13.60
CA GLU A 13 1.63 7.69 13.86
C GLU A 13 2.72 6.80 13.24
N THR A 14 2.34 5.72 12.54
CA THR A 14 3.30 4.72 12.05
C THR A 14 3.79 5.00 10.64
N PHE A 15 5.05 4.65 10.38
CA PHE A 15 5.57 4.45 9.03
C PHE A 15 5.33 3.00 8.61
N GLU A 16 4.91 2.78 7.36
CA GLU A 16 4.89 1.45 6.74
C GLU A 16 5.66 1.47 5.42
N PHE A 17 6.79 0.78 5.38
CA PHE A 17 7.47 0.45 4.14
C PHE A 17 6.83 -0.77 3.50
N CYS A 18 6.67 -0.76 2.18
CA CYS A 18 6.25 -1.90 1.38
C CYS A 18 7.22 -2.13 0.22
N HIS A 19 7.55 -3.39 -0.04
CA HIS A 19 8.19 -3.85 -1.27
C HIS A 19 7.32 -4.92 -1.92
N ILE A 20 6.94 -4.73 -3.18
CA ILE A 20 6.05 -5.65 -3.91
C ILE A 20 6.89 -6.75 -4.55
N LEU A 21 6.63 -7.99 -4.16
CA LEU A 21 7.29 -9.17 -4.74
C LEU A 21 6.56 -9.66 -6.00
N SER A 22 5.23 -9.61 -6.00
CA SER A 22 4.37 -10.00 -7.13
C SER A 22 3.00 -9.34 -7.04
N GLY A 23 2.28 -9.29 -8.17
CA GLY A 23 0.95 -8.69 -8.28
C GLY A 23 0.96 -7.19 -8.50
N VAL A 24 -0.22 -6.57 -8.42
CA VAL A 24 -0.45 -5.15 -8.72
C VAL A 24 -1.42 -4.56 -7.71
N ILE A 25 -1.06 -3.40 -7.16
CA ILE A 25 -1.88 -2.64 -6.22
C ILE A 25 -1.94 -1.16 -6.61
N GLU A 26 -2.97 -0.48 -6.16
CA GLU A 26 -3.07 0.98 -6.16
C GLU A 26 -3.16 1.49 -4.72
N ILE A 27 -2.40 2.54 -4.44
CA ILE A 27 -2.60 3.37 -3.26
C ILE A 27 -3.36 4.61 -3.72
N ILE A 28 -4.53 4.82 -3.13
CA ILE A 28 -5.42 5.94 -3.45
C ILE A 28 -5.54 6.79 -2.17
N PRO A 29 -4.71 7.81 -1.99
CA PRO A 29 -4.84 8.73 -0.86
C PRO A 29 -6.21 9.42 -0.86
N ASP A 30 -6.75 9.77 0.31
CA ASP A 30 -7.97 10.60 0.38
C ASP A 30 -7.77 11.97 -0.27
N ALA A 31 -6.55 12.49 -0.17
CA ALA A 31 -6.10 13.71 -0.82
C ALA A 31 -4.80 13.44 -1.58
N GLY A 32 -4.80 13.68 -2.88
CA GLY A 32 -3.65 13.46 -3.76
C GLY A 32 -3.96 12.53 -4.91
N GLU A 33 -2.91 12.11 -5.62
CA GLU A 33 -3.04 11.26 -6.79
C GLU A 33 -2.94 9.77 -6.44
N ARG A 34 -3.68 8.97 -7.19
CA ARG A 34 -3.55 7.51 -7.13
C ARG A 34 -2.19 7.10 -7.69
N VAL A 35 -1.56 6.11 -7.06
CA VAL A 35 -0.29 5.55 -7.52
C VAL A 35 -0.39 4.04 -7.61
N THR A 36 -0.02 3.48 -8.77
CA THR A 36 0.03 2.04 -9.01
C THR A 36 1.42 1.51 -8.73
N TYR A 37 1.50 0.39 -8.00
CA TYR A 37 2.73 -0.32 -7.70
C TYR A 37 2.63 -1.78 -8.17
N ARG A 38 3.73 -2.30 -8.71
CA ARG A 38 3.86 -3.66 -9.24
C ARG A 38 5.14 -4.32 -8.73
N ALA A 39 5.37 -5.58 -9.10
CA ALA A 39 6.56 -6.34 -8.71
C ALA A 39 7.86 -5.54 -8.92
N GLY A 40 8.70 -5.48 -7.88
CA GLY A 40 9.94 -4.71 -7.84
C GLY A 40 9.80 -3.31 -7.23
N ASP A 41 8.60 -2.73 -7.23
CA ASP A 41 8.39 -1.39 -6.69
C ASP A 41 8.44 -1.38 -5.16
N SER A 42 8.89 -0.26 -4.61
CA SER A 42 8.97 -0.02 -3.17
C SER A 42 8.42 1.36 -2.83
N PHE A 43 7.73 1.48 -1.70
CA PHE A 43 7.18 2.75 -1.23
C PHE A 43 7.02 2.79 0.29
N VAL A 44 6.81 3.99 0.82
CA VAL A 44 6.54 4.22 2.24
C VAL A 44 5.23 4.97 2.39
N MET A 45 4.30 4.41 3.16
CA MET A 45 3.17 5.15 3.71
C MET A 45 3.63 5.82 5.01
N LYS A 46 3.53 7.15 5.06
CA LYS A 46 3.99 7.97 6.18
C LYS A 46 2.91 8.08 7.27
N PRO A 47 3.28 8.48 8.50
CA PRO A 47 2.32 8.92 9.50
C PRO A 47 1.34 9.95 8.93
N GLY A 48 0.09 9.85 9.35
CA GLY A 48 -1.02 10.66 8.85
C GLY A 48 -1.61 10.21 7.51
N PHE A 49 -1.05 9.19 6.85
CA PHE A 49 -1.66 8.65 5.64
C PHE A 49 -3.07 8.10 5.92
N THR A 50 -4.03 8.55 5.13
CA THR A 50 -5.38 7.98 5.01
C THR A 50 -5.73 7.80 3.54
N GLY A 51 -6.36 6.67 3.23
CA GLY A 51 -6.78 6.37 1.87
C GLY A 51 -7.21 4.91 1.69
N VAL A 52 -7.21 4.45 0.46
CA VAL A 52 -7.56 3.08 0.07
C VAL A 52 -6.32 2.35 -0.43
N TRP A 53 -6.11 1.16 0.11
CA TRP A 53 -5.27 0.13 -0.51
C TRP A 53 -6.16 -0.72 -1.40
N ARG A 54 -5.94 -0.68 -2.71
CA ARG A 54 -6.68 -1.48 -3.69
C ARG A 54 -5.77 -2.54 -4.27
N THR A 55 -6.11 -3.80 -4.04
CA THR A 55 -5.45 -4.94 -4.68
C THR A 55 -6.14 -5.23 -6.00
N ILE A 56 -5.44 -5.06 -7.12
CA ILE A 56 -5.97 -5.33 -8.47
C ILE A 56 -5.73 -6.79 -8.84
N GLU A 57 -4.50 -7.26 -8.62
CA GLU A 57 -4.10 -8.65 -8.79
C GLU A 57 -3.58 -9.18 -7.45
N THR A 58 -3.72 -10.48 -7.18
CA THR A 58 -3.22 -11.09 -5.95
C THR A 58 -1.78 -10.66 -5.67
N VAL A 59 -1.57 -9.97 -4.56
CA VAL A 59 -0.31 -9.29 -4.24
C VAL A 59 0.43 -10.03 -3.14
N ARG A 60 1.74 -10.22 -3.35
CA ARG A 60 2.68 -10.61 -2.30
C ARG A 60 3.63 -9.45 -2.06
N LYS A 61 3.76 -9.03 -0.80
CA LYS A 61 4.65 -7.93 -0.38
C LYS A 61 5.45 -8.29 0.86
N ILE A 62 6.62 -7.68 0.98
CA ILE A 62 7.28 -7.49 2.27
C ILE A 62 6.80 -6.14 2.81
N TYR A 63 6.49 -6.08 4.10
CA TYR A 63 6.19 -4.82 4.75
C TYR A 63 6.91 -4.73 6.09
N VAL A 64 7.28 -3.51 6.47
CA VAL A 64 7.88 -3.20 7.76
C VAL A 64 7.16 -1.98 8.32
N THR A 65 6.66 -2.11 9.54
CA THR A 65 6.02 -0.99 10.26
C THR A 65 6.89 -0.54 11.41
N VAL A 66 7.06 0.77 11.57
CA VAL A 66 7.76 1.38 12.71
C VAL A 66 6.87 2.47 13.28
N GLY A 67 6.71 2.49 14.59
CA GLY A 67 5.93 3.45 15.36
C GLY A 67 6.60 3.72 16.69
#